data_AF-A0A819Y4E5-F1
#
_entry.id   AF-A0A819Y4E5-F1
#
_cell.length_a   1.000
_cell.length_b   1.000
_cell.length_c   1.000
_cell.angle_alpha   90.00
_cell.angle_beta   90.00
_cell.angle_gamma   90.00
#
_symmetry.space_group_name_H-M   'P 1'
#
loop_
_entity.id
_entity.type
_entity.pdbx_description
1 polymer ?
#
loop_
_entity_poly.entity_id
_entity_poly.type
_entity_poly.pdbx_seq_one_letter_code
_entity_poly.pdbx_strand_id
1 'polypeptide(L)'
;MIKKQQLLENDIGAIIELNKTADEFIENNMFGVYNIKETRNTINDRFQKVRNQSDGRRQCLQEASTVHQFICDLEDEETQIRYNKSFYYFDLNCFFFVSKEKKLLITSDDYGRNFNQGQNLHRKHKHFDVDLETHEPNVQNIQQLGAQLTHEVGNPDIERKSADLIGHWDSLKQATNERTKKLDEFITYHDWASSLNEENPWIKERLHIMNNPVFVQALQKKHESFESDFIVQNERCQEILQQGHRLVEQNNHLSPQINKGMNYLQDTLNRLETDANRHKHRLVE
;
A
#
# COMPACT_ATOMS: atom_id res chain seq x y z
N MET A 1 -26.25 39.52 -21.66
CA MET A 1 -26.56 40.26 -22.91
C MET A 1 -27.60 39.53 -23.78
N ILE A 2 -27.52 38.20 -23.92
CA ILE A 2 -28.51 37.39 -24.66
C ILE A 2 -29.95 37.58 -24.14
N LYS A 3 -30.18 37.56 -22.83
CA LYS A 3 -31.52 37.82 -22.24
C LYS A 3 -32.12 39.19 -22.63
N LYS A 4 -31.29 40.22 -22.80
CA LYS A 4 -31.73 41.56 -23.25
C LYS A 4 -32.03 41.57 -24.76
N GLN A 5 -31.28 40.80 -25.55
CA GLN A 5 -31.53 40.61 -26.98
C GLN A 5 -32.85 39.87 -27.23
N GLN A 6 -33.17 38.87 -26.40
CA GLN A 6 -34.44 38.13 -26.44
C GLN A 6 -35.66 39.04 -26.21
N LEU A 7 -35.56 39.99 -25.28
CA LEU A 7 -36.63 40.96 -25.02
C LEU A 7 -36.87 41.88 -26.22
N LEU A 8 -35.78 42.33 -26.86
CA LEU A 8 -35.83 43.19 -28.04
C LEU A 8 -36.46 42.47 -29.25
N GLU A 9 -36.24 41.15 -29.38
CA GLU A 9 -36.86 40.31 -30.41
C GLU A 9 -38.35 40.03 -30.17
N ASN A 10 -38.83 40.12 -28.92
CA ASN A 10 -40.25 39.98 -28.59
C ASN A 10 -41.06 41.21 -29.03
N ASP A 11 -40.47 42.41 -28.96
CA ASP A 11 -41.13 43.67 -29.34
C ASP A 11 -41.33 43.82 -30.87
N ILE A 12 -40.63 43.00 -31.66
CA ILE A 12 -40.65 42.97 -33.14
C ILE A 12 -41.99 42.37 -33.68
N GLY A 13 -42.82 41.72 -32.85
CA GLY A 13 -44.08 41.09 -33.26
C GLY A 13 -45.22 42.05 -33.67
N ALA A 14 -45.14 43.34 -33.33
CA ALA A 14 -46.20 44.32 -33.57
C ALA A 14 -46.49 44.62 -35.06
N ILE A 15 -45.57 44.28 -35.97
CA ILE A 15 -45.67 44.59 -37.41
C ILE A 15 -46.60 43.64 -38.17
N ILE A 16 -46.88 42.46 -37.62
CA ILE A 16 -47.84 41.52 -38.23
C ILE A 16 -49.25 42.10 -38.20
N GLU A 17 -49.66 42.71 -37.09
CA GLU A 17 -50.98 43.33 -36.94
C GLU A 17 -51.11 44.59 -37.80
N LEU A 18 -50.05 45.42 -37.89
CA LEU A 18 -50.03 46.60 -38.78
C LEU A 18 -50.18 46.23 -40.26
N ASN A 19 -49.59 45.11 -40.68
CA ASN A 19 -49.75 44.63 -42.06
C ASN A 19 -51.18 44.14 -42.34
N LYS A 20 -51.81 43.41 -41.41
CA LYS A 20 -53.22 42.99 -41.55
C LYS A 20 -54.16 44.19 -41.68
N THR A 21 -54.02 45.20 -40.82
CA THR A 21 -54.84 46.42 -40.89
C THR A 21 -54.60 47.18 -42.18
N ALA A 22 -53.35 47.24 -42.67
CA ALA A 22 -53.06 47.85 -43.96
C ALA A 22 -53.69 47.07 -45.14
N ASP A 23 -53.71 45.74 -45.09
CA ASP A 23 -54.32 44.89 -46.11
C ASP A 23 -55.85 45.05 -46.14
N GLU A 24 -56.51 45.12 -44.99
CA GLU A 24 -57.95 45.41 -44.87
C GLU A 24 -58.33 46.76 -45.49
N PHE A 25 -57.52 47.81 -45.29
CA PHE A 25 -57.77 49.13 -45.89
C PHE A 25 -57.57 49.14 -47.41
N ILE A 26 -56.65 48.31 -47.92
CA ILE A 26 -56.40 48.15 -49.36
C ILE A 26 -57.55 47.38 -50.02
N GLU A 27 -58.03 46.30 -49.41
CA GLU A 27 -59.14 45.48 -49.92
C GLU A 27 -60.48 46.25 -49.96
N ASN A 28 -60.74 47.08 -48.95
CA ASN A 28 -61.94 47.92 -48.89
C ASN A 28 -61.85 49.19 -49.78
N ASN A 29 -60.78 49.33 -50.56
CA ASN A 29 -60.55 50.42 -51.52
C ASN A 29 -60.69 51.82 -50.89
N MET A 30 -60.21 51.96 -49.65
CA MET A 30 -60.29 53.21 -48.90
C MET A 30 -59.47 54.32 -49.56
N PHE A 31 -59.88 55.58 -49.37
CA PHE A 31 -59.19 56.73 -49.96
C PHE A 31 -57.68 56.73 -49.61
N GLY A 32 -56.81 56.88 -50.61
CA GLY A 32 -55.35 56.93 -50.40
C GLY A 32 -54.61 55.58 -50.42
N VAL A 33 -55.21 54.52 -50.99
CA VAL A 33 -54.61 53.17 -51.15
C VAL A 33 -53.13 53.19 -51.58
N TYR A 34 -52.77 54.06 -52.54
CA TYR A 34 -51.40 54.18 -53.02
C TYR A 34 -50.40 54.53 -51.90
N ASN A 35 -50.71 55.55 -51.09
CA ASN A 35 -49.85 55.99 -49.99
C ASN A 35 -49.78 54.95 -48.86
N ILE A 36 -50.88 54.25 -48.58
CA ILE A 36 -50.93 53.16 -47.60
C ILE A 36 -50.00 52.03 -48.03
N LYS A 37 -50.05 51.63 -49.31
CA LYS A 37 -49.21 50.58 -49.87
C LYS A 37 -47.71 50.96 -49.86
N GLU A 38 -47.38 52.18 -50.24
CA GLU A 38 -46.00 52.69 -50.24
C GLU A 38 -45.41 52.77 -48.82
N THR A 39 -46.21 53.27 -47.86
CA THR A 39 -45.80 53.36 -46.45
C THR A 39 -45.63 51.97 -45.83
N ARG A 40 -46.55 51.04 -46.08
CA ARG A 40 -46.47 49.63 -45.65
C ARG A 40 -45.20 48.97 -46.17
N ASN A 41 -44.91 49.12 -47.46
CA ASN A 41 -43.69 48.57 -48.07
C ASN A 41 -42.42 49.18 -47.42
N THR A 42 -42.39 50.50 -47.22
CA THR A 42 -41.27 51.19 -46.55
C THR A 42 -41.05 50.70 -45.12
N ILE A 43 -42.13 50.48 -44.35
CA ILE A 43 -42.06 49.94 -42.98
C ILE A 43 -41.54 48.50 -43.01
N ASN A 44 -42.03 47.67 -43.94
CA ASN A 44 -41.57 46.28 -44.10
C ASN A 44 -40.09 46.20 -44.50
N ASP A 45 -39.61 47.08 -45.38
CA ASP A 45 -38.19 47.14 -45.75
C ASP A 45 -37.30 47.52 -44.55
N ARG A 46 -37.72 48.54 -43.79
CA ARG A 46 -37.03 48.94 -42.56
C ARG A 46 -37.05 47.83 -41.51
N PHE A 47 -38.17 47.16 -41.36
CA PHE A 47 -38.33 46.04 -40.46
C PHE A 47 -37.42 44.87 -40.83
N GLN A 48 -37.38 44.51 -42.10
CA GLN A 48 -36.51 43.44 -42.58
C GLN A 48 -35.04 43.78 -42.31
N LYS A 49 -34.65 45.05 -42.47
CA LYS A 49 -33.30 45.52 -42.13
C LYS A 49 -32.98 45.38 -40.63
N VAL A 50 -33.89 45.82 -39.75
CA VAL A 50 -33.73 45.70 -38.29
C VAL A 50 -33.71 44.24 -37.87
N ARG A 51 -34.55 43.40 -38.45
CA ARG A 51 -34.59 41.95 -38.22
C ARG A 51 -33.26 41.29 -38.58
N ASN A 52 -32.75 41.56 -39.78
CA ASN A 52 -31.45 41.04 -40.21
C ASN A 52 -30.30 41.51 -39.29
N GLN A 53 -30.33 42.76 -38.82
CA GLN A 53 -29.35 43.28 -37.85
C GLN A 53 -29.50 42.63 -36.46
N SER A 54 -30.73 42.38 -36.02
CA SER A 54 -31.05 41.68 -34.78
C SER A 54 -30.56 40.24 -34.81
N ASP A 55 -30.85 39.53 -35.90
CA ASP A 55 -30.39 38.15 -36.13
C ASP A 55 -28.86 38.08 -36.15
N GLY A 56 -28.19 38.99 -36.87
CA GLY A 56 -26.73 39.07 -36.91
C GLY A 56 -26.12 39.36 -35.54
N ARG A 57 -26.72 40.27 -34.76
CA ARG A 57 -26.31 40.54 -33.38
C ARG A 57 -26.55 39.34 -32.46
N ARG A 58 -27.67 38.64 -32.58
CA ARG A 58 -27.97 37.42 -31.81
C ARG A 58 -26.91 36.36 -32.08
N GLN A 59 -26.57 36.13 -33.34
CA GLN A 59 -25.54 35.17 -33.72
C GLN A 59 -24.18 35.54 -33.10
N CYS A 60 -23.74 36.80 -33.25
CA CYS A 60 -22.47 37.26 -32.65
C CYS A 60 -22.47 37.13 -31.12
N LEU A 61 -23.60 37.39 -30.45
CA LEU A 61 -23.73 37.23 -29.01
C LEU A 61 -23.72 35.77 -28.57
N GLN A 62 -24.30 34.87 -29.36
CA GLN A 62 -24.24 33.43 -29.11
C GLN A 62 -22.82 32.91 -29.26
N GLU A 63 -22.14 33.25 -30.37
CA GLU A 63 -20.74 32.89 -30.62
C GLU A 63 -19.82 33.40 -29.48
N ALA A 64 -19.95 34.68 -29.11
CA ALA A 64 -19.19 35.25 -28.00
C ALA A 64 -19.48 34.57 -26.65
N SER A 65 -20.73 34.16 -26.41
CA SER A 65 -21.10 33.42 -25.19
C SER A 65 -20.50 32.03 -25.16
N THR A 66 -20.47 31.33 -26.30
CA THR A 66 -19.86 30.00 -26.40
C THR A 66 -18.35 30.07 -26.16
N VAL A 67 -17.67 31.05 -26.78
CA VAL A 67 -16.23 31.26 -26.56
C VAL A 67 -15.94 31.59 -25.09
N HIS A 68 -16.73 32.47 -24.48
CA HIS A 68 -16.54 32.80 -23.07
C HIS A 68 -16.74 31.59 -22.15
N GLN A 69 -17.79 30.79 -22.39
CA GLN A 69 -18.03 29.57 -21.61
C GLN A 69 -16.83 28.61 -21.72
N PHE A 70 -16.33 28.38 -22.93
CA PHE A 70 -15.17 27.53 -23.15
C PHE A 70 -13.91 28.04 -22.42
N ILE A 71 -13.67 29.35 -22.41
CA ILE A 71 -12.54 29.94 -21.67
C ILE A 71 -12.71 29.72 -20.16
N CYS A 72 -13.91 29.93 -19.62
CA CYS A 72 -14.18 29.68 -18.20
C CYS A 72 -13.96 28.20 -17.84
N ASP A 73 -14.45 27.28 -18.68
CA ASP A 73 -14.26 25.84 -18.46
C ASP A 73 -12.76 25.46 -18.48
N LEU A 74 -11.97 26.06 -19.37
CA LEU A 74 -10.51 25.88 -19.41
C LEU A 74 -9.80 26.45 -18.17
N GLU A 75 -10.21 27.63 -17.70
CA GLU A 75 -9.65 28.26 -16.50
C GLU A 75 -9.94 27.44 -15.23
N ASP A 76 -11.13 26.85 -15.15
CA ASP A 76 -11.53 25.93 -14.08
C ASP A 76 -10.68 24.65 -14.11
N GLU A 77 -10.48 24.05 -15.30
CA GLU A 77 -9.59 22.89 -15.49
C GLU A 77 -8.12 23.22 -15.13
N GLU A 78 -7.59 24.37 -15.55
CA GLU A 78 -6.23 24.78 -15.22
C GLU A 78 -6.06 24.94 -13.70
N THR A 79 -7.06 25.55 -13.05
CA THR A 79 -7.07 25.72 -11.59
C THR A 79 -7.09 24.37 -10.88
N GLN A 80 -7.89 23.43 -11.37
CA GLN A 80 -7.94 22.06 -10.86
C GLN A 80 -6.60 21.32 -11.03
N ILE A 81 -5.98 21.38 -12.21
CA ILE A 81 -4.66 20.78 -12.48
C ILE A 81 -3.60 21.38 -11.55
N ARG A 82 -3.62 22.71 -11.35
CA ARG A 82 -2.70 23.41 -10.44
C ARG A 82 -2.86 22.91 -9.01
N TYR A 83 -4.09 22.80 -8.52
CA TYR A 83 -4.38 22.29 -7.18
C TYR A 83 -3.91 20.84 -7.03
N ASN A 84 -4.26 19.96 -7.98
CA ASN A 84 -3.88 18.55 -8.00
C ASN A 84 -2.36 18.37 -8.01
N LYS A 85 -1.62 19.17 -8.81
CA LYS A 85 -0.15 19.19 -8.77
C LYS A 85 0.40 19.61 -7.42
N SER A 86 -0.16 20.67 -6.82
CA SER A 86 0.29 21.13 -5.50
C SER A 86 0.08 20.05 -4.44
N PHE A 87 -1.09 19.40 -4.46
CA PHE A 87 -1.42 18.30 -3.55
C PHE A 87 -0.50 17.10 -3.75
N TYR A 88 -0.31 16.65 -5.00
CA TYR A 88 0.62 15.58 -5.38
C TYR A 88 2.03 15.84 -4.85
N TYR A 89 2.58 17.04 -5.07
CA TYR A 89 3.93 17.36 -4.60
C TYR A 89 4.04 17.44 -3.08
N PHE A 90 3.01 17.92 -2.39
CA PHE A 90 2.97 17.92 -0.94
C PHE A 90 3.01 16.50 -0.40
N ASP A 91 2.11 15.64 -0.86
CA ASP A 91 2.02 14.23 -0.43
C ASP A 91 3.29 13.45 -0.77
N LEU A 92 3.86 13.66 -1.96
CA LEU A 92 5.11 13.03 -2.37
C LEU A 92 6.26 13.43 -1.44
N ASN A 93 6.38 14.72 -1.09
CA ASN A 93 7.42 15.19 -0.16
C ASN A 93 7.22 14.63 1.26
N CYS A 94 5.98 14.59 1.75
CA CYS A 94 5.63 13.98 3.02
C CYS A 94 6.01 12.50 3.05
N PHE A 95 5.69 11.75 2.00
CA PHE A 95 6.10 10.35 1.87
C PHE A 95 7.62 10.20 1.89
N PHE A 96 8.36 11.02 1.11
CA PHE A 96 9.81 10.95 1.06
C PHE A 96 10.45 11.20 2.43
N PHE A 97 9.89 12.12 3.22
CA PHE A 97 10.32 12.37 4.58
C PHE A 97 10.08 11.15 5.49
N VAL A 98 8.84 10.63 5.50
CA VAL A 98 8.46 9.45 6.29
C VAL A 98 9.30 8.24 5.90
N SER A 99 9.45 7.96 4.61
CA SER A 99 10.25 6.85 4.09
C SER A 99 11.71 6.92 4.57
N LYS A 100 12.32 8.11 4.55
CA LYS A 100 13.69 8.31 5.06
C LYS A 100 13.81 8.05 6.55
N GLU A 101 12.90 8.60 7.37
CA GLU A 101 12.91 8.37 8.82
C GLU A 101 12.72 6.89 9.15
N LYS A 102 11.77 6.24 8.49
CA LYS A 102 11.39 4.85 8.72
C LYS A 102 12.48 3.87 8.27
N LYS A 103 13.16 4.14 7.14
CA LYS A 103 14.25 3.29 6.63
C LYS A 103 15.45 3.19 7.59
N LEU A 104 15.76 4.26 8.33
CA LEU A 104 16.82 4.26 9.34
C LEU A 104 16.53 3.29 10.49
N LEU A 105 15.25 3.06 10.82
CA LEU A 105 14.84 2.14 11.87
C LEU A 105 14.89 0.67 11.44
N ILE A 106 14.67 0.41 10.14
CA ILE A 106 14.62 -0.95 9.59
C ILE A 106 16.02 -1.50 9.25
N THR A 107 16.97 -0.65 8.86
CA THR A 107 18.29 -1.10 8.35
C THR A 107 19.26 -1.55 9.47
N SER A 108 18.77 -1.71 10.70
CA SER A 108 19.60 -2.23 11.80
C SER A 108 19.76 -3.75 11.67
N ASP A 109 20.97 -4.26 11.88
CA ASP A 109 21.23 -5.70 12.04
C ASP A 109 21.22 -6.13 13.52
N ASP A 110 20.73 -5.27 14.42
CA ASP A 110 20.53 -5.62 15.83
C ASP A 110 19.23 -6.40 16.02
N TYR A 111 19.37 -7.67 16.39
CA TYR A 111 18.30 -8.60 16.76
C TYR A 111 18.24 -8.87 18.27
N GLY A 112 19.14 -8.26 19.05
CA GLY A 112 19.25 -8.44 20.50
C GLY A 112 20.31 -9.46 20.90
N ARG A 113 20.78 -9.34 22.16
CA ARG A 113 21.81 -10.24 22.73
C ARG A 113 21.26 -11.41 23.53
N ASN A 114 19.97 -11.37 23.82
CA ASN A 114 19.25 -12.40 24.55
C ASN A 114 17.78 -12.40 24.13
N PHE A 115 17.08 -13.47 24.49
CA PHE A 115 15.69 -13.71 24.11
C PHE A 115 14.75 -12.55 24.48
N ASN A 116 14.87 -11.99 25.69
CA ASN A 116 14.02 -10.90 26.15
C ASN A 116 14.22 -9.61 25.33
N GLN A 117 15.47 -9.28 25.01
CA GLN A 117 15.79 -8.13 24.15
C GLN A 117 15.26 -8.36 22.73
N GLY A 118 15.47 -9.54 22.16
CA GLY A 118 14.94 -9.89 20.83
C GLY A 118 13.41 -9.83 20.78
N GLN A 119 12.71 -10.34 21.79
CA GLN A 119 11.24 -10.24 21.86
C GLN A 119 10.77 -8.78 21.90
N ASN A 120 11.46 -7.91 22.65
CA ASN A 120 11.11 -6.50 22.71
C ASN A 120 11.34 -5.81 21.36
N LEU A 121 12.44 -6.11 20.67
CA LEU A 121 12.71 -5.61 19.32
C LEU A 121 11.66 -6.12 18.32
N HIS A 122 11.29 -7.39 18.40
CA HIS A 122 10.27 -8.00 17.57
C HIS A 122 8.89 -7.36 17.75
N ARG A 123 8.43 -7.14 19.00
CA ARG A 123 7.15 -6.45 19.26
C ARG A 123 7.14 -5.01 18.74
N LYS A 124 8.24 -4.28 18.94
CA LYS A 124 8.38 -2.91 18.39
C LYS A 124 8.32 -2.91 16.86
N HIS A 125 8.98 -3.88 16.22
CA HIS A 125 8.98 -4.04 14.78
C HIS A 125 7.59 -4.41 14.24
N LYS A 126 6.84 -5.30 14.91
CA LYS A 126 5.45 -5.59 14.53
C LYS A 126 4.53 -4.36 14.60
N HIS A 127 4.73 -3.49 15.61
CA HIS A 127 3.97 -2.24 15.67
C HIS A 127 4.32 -1.32 14.50
N PHE A 128 5.61 -1.27 14.13
CA PHE A 128 6.07 -0.55 12.97
C PHE A 128 5.48 -1.12 11.66
N ASP A 129 5.37 -2.44 11.51
CA ASP A 129 4.78 -3.08 10.32
C ASP A 129 3.31 -2.65 10.14
N VAL A 130 2.53 -2.68 11.23
CA VAL A 130 1.13 -2.21 11.22
C VAL A 130 1.05 -0.73 10.86
N ASP A 131 1.92 0.10 11.44
CA ASP A 131 1.97 1.54 11.12
C ASP A 131 2.36 1.78 9.65
N LEU A 132 3.28 0.99 9.11
CA LEU A 132 3.67 1.05 7.70
C LEU A 132 2.50 0.71 6.77
N GLU A 133 1.70 -0.31 7.10
CA GLU A 133 0.49 -0.68 6.34
C GLU A 133 -0.53 0.46 6.27
N THR A 134 -0.61 1.33 7.29
CA THR A 134 -1.52 2.49 7.26
C THR A 134 -1.17 3.52 6.18
N HIS A 135 0.08 3.52 5.70
CA HIS A 135 0.54 4.42 4.64
C HIS A 135 0.30 3.89 3.23
N GLU A 136 0.01 2.59 3.06
CA GLU A 136 -0.22 1.95 1.76
C GLU A 136 -1.33 2.65 0.94
N PRO A 137 -2.51 3.01 1.50
CA PRO A 137 -3.54 3.71 0.74
C PRO A 137 -3.07 5.08 0.22
N ASN A 138 -2.24 5.79 0.99
CA ASN A 138 -1.71 7.09 0.58
C ASN A 138 -0.74 6.94 -0.60
N VAL A 139 0.13 5.93 -0.57
CA VAL A 139 1.03 5.63 -1.70
C VAL A 139 0.23 5.29 -2.96
N GLN A 140 -0.83 4.48 -2.83
CA GLN A 140 -1.73 4.13 -3.93
C GLN A 140 -2.45 5.36 -4.50
N ASN A 141 -2.92 6.27 -3.64
CA ASN A 141 -3.55 7.51 -4.06
C ASN A 141 -2.58 8.41 -4.83
N ILE A 142 -1.34 8.57 -4.34
CA ILE A 142 -0.30 9.35 -5.03
C ILE A 142 0.03 8.71 -6.39
N GLN A 143 0.08 7.37 -6.45
CA GLN A 143 0.30 6.64 -7.71
C GLN A 143 -0.83 6.88 -8.72
N GLN A 144 -2.09 6.80 -8.29
CA GLN A 144 -3.25 7.04 -9.15
C GLN A 144 -3.27 8.48 -9.65
N LEU A 145 -3.05 9.45 -8.76
CA LEU A 145 -2.98 10.87 -9.12
C LEU A 145 -1.81 11.16 -10.07
N GLY A 146 -0.65 10.54 -9.83
CA GLY A 146 0.51 10.65 -10.72
C GLY A 146 0.22 10.12 -12.13
N ALA A 147 -0.49 8.99 -12.25
CA ALA A 147 -0.90 8.44 -13.53
C ALA A 147 -1.91 9.34 -14.26
N GLN A 148 -2.90 9.88 -13.54
CA GLN A 148 -3.87 10.84 -14.09
C GLN A 148 -3.19 12.10 -14.61
N LEU A 149 -2.32 12.73 -13.80
CA LEU A 149 -1.57 13.93 -14.18
C LEU A 149 -0.61 13.67 -15.35
N THR A 150 -0.06 12.46 -15.47
CA THR A 150 0.78 12.08 -16.61
C THR A 150 -0.04 12.00 -17.90
N HIS A 151 -1.26 11.46 -17.84
CA HIS A 151 -2.17 11.41 -18.98
C HIS A 151 -2.68 12.80 -19.39
N GLU A 152 -3.08 13.62 -18.42
CA GLU A 152 -3.64 14.96 -18.66
C GLU A 152 -2.58 15.97 -19.15
N VAL A 153 -1.37 15.91 -18.60
CA VAL A 153 -0.36 16.96 -18.81
C VAL A 153 0.84 16.48 -19.62
N GLY A 154 1.09 15.17 -19.73
CA GLY A 154 2.22 14.61 -20.47
C GLY A 154 3.59 15.01 -19.89
N ASN A 155 3.68 15.23 -18.58
CA ASN A 155 4.91 15.71 -17.94
C ASN A 155 5.84 14.54 -17.53
N PRO A 156 7.01 14.38 -18.15
CA PRO A 156 7.93 13.27 -17.87
C PRO A 156 8.53 13.30 -16.45
N ASP A 157 8.57 14.46 -15.78
CA ASP A 157 9.01 14.53 -14.38
C ASP A 157 8.01 13.88 -13.42
N ILE A 158 6.71 13.92 -13.72
CA ILE A 158 5.67 13.28 -12.90
C ILE A 158 5.77 11.76 -13.03
N GLU A 159 5.98 11.27 -14.26
CA GLU A 159 6.19 9.86 -14.53
C GLU A 159 7.43 9.34 -13.79
N ARG A 160 8.57 10.03 -13.92
CA ARG A 160 9.81 9.69 -13.21
C ARG A 160 9.64 9.69 -11.70
N LYS A 161 9.04 10.74 -11.12
CA LYS A 161 8.82 10.84 -9.67
C LYS A 161 7.87 9.77 -9.14
N SER A 162 6.86 9.40 -9.93
CA SER A 162 5.94 8.31 -9.58
C SER A 162 6.64 6.96 -9.60
N ALA A 163 7.52 6.71 -10.57
CA ALA A 163 8.35 5.51 -10.60
C ALA A 163 9.34 5.47 -9.42
N ASP A 164 10.00 6.59 -9.11
CA ASP A 164 10.91 6.72 -7.97
C ASP A 164 10.17 6.45 -6.64
N LEU A 165 8.94 6.96 -6.48
CA LEU A 165 8.08 6.73 -5.31
C LEU A 165 7.82 5.23 -5.09
N ILE A 166 7.36 4.54 -6.14
CA ILE A 166 7.04 3.11 -6.10
C ILE A 166 8.30 2.31 -5.77
N GLY A 167 9.43 2.62 -6.43
CA GLY A 167 10.70 1.95 -6.17
C GLY A 167 11.16 2.11 -4.71
N HIS A 168 11.02 3.29 -4.12
CA HIS A 168 11.32 3.50 -2.70
C HIS A 168 10.36 2.75 -1.78
N TRP A 169 9.07 2.73 -2.12
CA TRP A 169 8.05 2.01 -1.34
C TRP A 169 8.29 0.51 -1.33
N ASP A 170 8.56 -0.09 -2.48
CA ASP A 170 8.84 -1.52 -2.60
C ASP A 170 10.16 -1.89 -1.91
N SER A 171 11.19 -1.06 -2.05
CA SER A 171 12.44 -1.23 -1.30
C SER A 171 12.23 -1.18 0.21
N LEU A 172 11.36 -0.28 0.69
CA LEU A 172 11.02 -0.17 2.11
C LEU A 172 10.29 -1.42 2.60
N LYS A 173 9.24 -1.87 1.88
CA LYS A 173 8.51 -3.11 2.20
C LYS A 173 9.43 -4.33 2.22
N GLN A 174 10.34 -4.44 1.24
CA GLN A 174 11.30 -5.54 1.19
C GLN A 174 12.21 -5.55 2.42
N ALA A 175 12.80 -4.40 2.76
CA ALA A 175 13.67 -4.28 3.94
C ALA A 175 12.92 -4.61 5.23
N THR A 176 11.68 -4.14 5.35
CA THR A 176 10.80 -4.43 6.51
C THR A 176 10.54 -5.92 6.63
N ASN A 177 10.13 -6.59 5.54
CA ASN A 177 9.87 -8.02 5.51
C ASN A 177 11.11 -8.85 5.84
N GLU A 178 12.27 -8.45 5.31
CA GLU A 178 13.54 -9.12 5.63
C GLU A 178 13.86 -9.01 7.12
N ARG A 179 13.69 -7.83 7.73
CA ARG A 179 13.89 -7.66 9.17
C ARG A 179 12.90 -8.47 10.00
N THR A 180 11.62 -8.51 9.62
CA THR A 180 10.60 -9.34 10.29
C THR A 180 11.03 -10.80 10.28
N LYS A 181 11.42 -11.32 9.11
CA LYS A 181 11.93 -12.69 8.95
C LYS A 181 13.12 -12.97 9.86
N LYS A 182 14.11 -12.07 9.93
CA LYS A 182 15.31 -12.25 10.78
C LYS A 182 14.96 -12.22 12.27
N LEU A 183 14.04 -11.35 12.69
CA LEU A 183 13.58 -11.31 14.08
C LEU A 183 12.81 -12.59 14.45
N ASP A 184 11.93 -13.08 13.58
CA ASP A 184 11.24 -14.37 13.79
C ASP A 184 12.23 -15.53 13.89
N GLU A 185 13.20 -15.61 12.96
CA GLU A 185 14.28 -16.60 12.99
C GLU A 185 15.09 -16.56 14.30
N PHE A 186 15.35 -15.35 14.83
CA PHE A 186 16.05 -15.16 16.10
C PHE A 186 15.22 -15.65 17.30
N ILE A 187 13.92 -15.36 17.31
CA ILE A 187 13.00 -15.82 18.36
C ILE A 187 12.91 -17.34 18.35
N THR A 188 12.65 -17.96 17.20
CA THR A 188 12.51 -19.42 17.09
C THR A 188 13.81 -20.14 17.42
N TYR A 189 14.96 -19.58 17.04
CA TYR A 189 16.27 -20.10 17.48
C TYR A 189 16.38 -20.15 19.01
N HIS A 190 15.98 -19.06 19.69
CA HIS A 190 16.11 -18.98 21.14
C HIS A 190 15.14 -19.91 21.87
N ASP A 191 13.93 -20.11 21.35
CA ASP A 191 12.99 -21.10 21.87
C ASP A 191 13.58 -22.52 21.79
N TRP A 192 14.11 -22.89 20.61
CA TRP A 192 14.80 -24.16 20.41
C TRP A 192 16.04 -24.30 21.32
N ALA A 193 16.85 -23.25 21.44
CA ALA A 193 18.03 -23.26 22.29
C ALA A 193 17.67 -23.40 23.78
N SER A 194 16.51 -22.89 24.21
CA SER A 194 15.98 -23.12 25.55
C SER A 194 15.66 -24.60 25.76
N SER A 195 14.91 -25.21 24.84
CA SER A 195 14.60 -26.64 24.90
C SER A 195 15.85 -27.51 24.92
N LEU A 196 16.86 -27.18 24.12
CA LEU A 196 18.16 -27.85 24.16
C LEU A 196 18.86 -27.72 25.53
N ASN A 197 18.80 -26.54 26.14
CA ASN A 197 19.44 -26.28 27.43
C ASN A 197 18.72 -26.95 28.61
N GLU A 198 17.42 -27.20 28.51
CA GLU A 198 16.65 -27.93 29.53
C GLU A 198 17.09 -29.40 29.63
N GLU A 199 17.52 -30.02 28.53
CA GLU A 199 17.94 -31.44 28.53
C GLU A 199 19.38 -31.63 29.02
N ASN A 200 20.21 -30.60 28.87
CA ASN A 200 21.64 -30.65 29.19
C ASN A 200 21.96 -31.05 30.65
N PRO A 201 21.26 -30.54 31.68
CA PRO A 201 21.48 -30.95 33.07
C PRO A 201 21.23 -32.44 33.30
N TRP A 202 20.13 -32.98 32.78
CA TRP A 202 19.80 -34.41 32.95
C TRP A 202 20.88 -35.30 32.35
N ILE A 203 21.33 -34.99 31.12
CA ILE A 203 22.37 -35.78 30.44
C ILE A 203 23.69 -35.72 31.21
N LYS A 204 24.08 -34.54 31.71
CA LYS A 204 25.30 -34.36 32.50
C LYS A 204 25.23 -35.10 33.85
N GLU A 205 24.10 -35.03 34.53
CA GLU A 205 23.89 -35.75 35.79
C GLU A 205 23.99 -37.26 35.59
N ARG A 206 23.35 -37.81 34.56
CA ARG A 206 23.42 -39.24 34.25
C ARG A 206 24.82 -39.69 33.83
N LEU A 207 25.55 -38.90 33.03
CA LEU A 207 26.97 -39.16 32.73
C LEU A 207 27.83 -39.17 33.99
N HIS A 208 27.59 -38.27 34.94
CA HIS A 208 28.34 -38.23 36.19
C HIS A 208 28.10 -39.49 37.04
N ILE A 209 26.83 -39.92 37.15
CA ILE A 209 26.45 -41.13 37.90
C ILE A 209 27.09 -42.37 37.30
N MET A 210 27.03 -42.54 35.97
CA MET A 210 27.58 -43.74 35.30
C MET A 210 29.11 -43.85 35.40
N ASN A 211 29.81 -42.74 35.59
CA ASN A 211 31.26 -42.72 35.79
C ASN A 211 31.70 -42.96 37.25
N ASN A 212 30.77 -43.07 38.21
CA ASN A 212 31.10 -43.25 39.63
C ASN A 212 31.14 -44.75 40.03
N PRO A 213 32.29 -45.27 40.51
CA PRO A 213 32.48 -46.69 40.81
C PRO A 213 31.67 -47.23 42.01
N VAL A 214 31.06 -46.37 42.83
CA VAL A 214 30.27 -46.79 44.00
C VAL A 214 28.91 -47.40 43.60
N PHE A 215 28.48 -47.21 42.35
CA PHE A 215 27.19 -47.71 41.89
C PHE A 215 27.13 -49.22 41.67
N VAL A 216 28.19 -49.99 41.94
CA VAL A 216 28.45 -51.39 41.52
C VAL A 216 27.86 -52.52 42.42
N GLN A 217 27.07 -52.23 43.48
CA GLN A 217 26.35 -53.30 44.20
C GLN A 217 24.80 -53.23 44.35
N ALA A 218 24.09 -52.23 43.79
CA ALA A 218 22.62 -52.11 43.93
C ALA A 218 21.81 -52.26 42.60
N LEU A 219 22.33 -52.97 41.58
CA LEU A 219 22.24 -52.48 40.19
C LEU A 219 21.13 -52.90 39.24
N GLN A 220 20.53 -54.09 39.29
CA GLN A 220 19.66 -54.45 38.15
C GLN A 220 18.39 -53.59 38.07
N LYS A 221 17.67 -53.44 39.19
CA LYS A 221 16.44 -52.66 39.23
C LYS A 221 16.65 -51.15 38.99
N LYS A 222 17.83 -50.62 39.33
CA LYS A 222 18.19 -49.22 39.03
C LYS A 222 18.58 -49.05 37.56
N HIS A 223 19.16 -50.06 36.92
CA HIS A 223 19.48 -50.03 35.49
C HIS A 223 18.24 -50.11 34.61
N GLU A 224 17.27 -50.98 34.94
CA GLU A 224 15.97 -51.03 34.24
C GLU A 224 15.22 -49.69 34.31
N SER A 225 15.24 -49.04 35.50
CA SER A 225 14.68 -47.69 35.65
C SER A 225 15.43 -46.65 34.82
N PHE A 226 16.76 -46.75 34.70
CA PHE A 226 17.55 -45.88 33.85
C PHE A 226 17.25 -46.10 32.36
N GLU A 227 17.12 -47.35 31.90
CA GLU A 227 16.79 -47.66 30.51
C GLU A 227 15.42 -47.08 30.13
N SER A 228 14.43 -47.21 31.01
CA SER A 228 13.11 -46.60 30.80
C SER A 228 13.18 -45.07 30.75
N ASP A 229 13.91 -44.42 31.67
CA ASP A 229 14.11 -42.96 31.66
C ASP A 229 14.86 -42.52 30.40
N PHE A 230 15.86 -43.29 29.97
CA PHE A 230 16.69 -42.99 28.80
C PHE A 230 15.88 -43.04 27.50
N ILE A 231 14.95 -43.99 27.35
CA ILE A 231 14.07 -44.06 26.17
C ILE A 231 13.27 -42.76 26.03
N VAL A 232 12.58 -42.33 27.10
CA VAL A 232 11.76 -41.10 27.10
C VAL A 232 12.63 -39.87 26.81
N GLN A 233 13.80 -39.79 27.43
CA GLN A 233 14.70 -38.67 27.21
C GLN A 233 15.27 -38.66 25.79
N ASN A 234 15.62 -39.82 25.25
CA ASN A 234 16.13 -39.94 23.89
C ASN A 234 15.07 -39.48 22.88
N GLU A 235 13.81 -39.90 23.04
CA GLU A 235 12.70 -39.42 22.21
C GLU A 235 12.60 -37.89 22.22
N ARG A 236 12.61 -37.27 23.42
CA ARG A 236 12.59 -35.80 23.55
C ARG A 236 13.79 -35.13 22.88
N CYS A 237 14.98 -35.72 23.00
CA CYS A 237 16.16 -35.19 22.34
C CYS A 237 16.09 -35.31 20.81
N GLN A 238 15.55 -36.42 20.29
CA GLN A 238 15.30 -36.59 18.85
C GLN A 238 14.31 -35.55 18.32
N GLU A 239 13.27 -35.21 19.08
CA GLU A 239 12.35 -34.11 18.72
C GLU A 239 13.08 -32.76 18.65
N ILE A 240 13.96 -32.46 19.61
CA ILE A 240 14.76 -31.22 19.62
C ILE A 240 15.72 -31.18 18.42
N LEU A 241 16.33 -32.31 18.05
CA LEU A 241 17.15 -32.42 16.84
C LEU A 241 16.32 -32.21 15.58
N GLN A 242 15.14 -32.83 15.49
CA GLN A 242 14.24 -32.64 14.35
C GLN A 242 13.75 -31.20 14.24
N GLN A 243 13.49 -30.52 15.35
CA GLN A 243 13.19 -29.08 15.38
C GLN A 243 14.39 -28.28 14.85
N GLY A 244 15.60 -28.57 15.31
CA GLY A 244 16.82 -27.91 14.84
C GLY A 244 17.06 -28.09 13.33
N HIS A 245 16.88 -29.31 12.80
CA HIS A 245 16.99 -29.59 11.38
C HIS A 245 15.98 -28.78 10.56
N ARG A 246 14.72 -28.69 11.01
CA ARG A 246 13.71 -27.83 10.36
C ARG A 246 14.13 -26.36 10.30
N LEU A 247 14.74 -25.83 11.35
CA LEU A 247 15.24 -24.45 11.36
C LEU A 247 16.38 -24.24 10.35
N VAL A 248 17.26 -25.23 10.19
CA VAL A 248 18.33 -25.19 9.18
C VAL A 248 17.76 -25.28 7.76
N GLU A 249 16.78 -26.17 7.53
CA GLU A 249 16.08 -26.29 6.24
C GLU A 249 15.35 -25.00 5.84
N GLN A 250 14.84 -24.26 6.83
CA GLN A 250 14.23 -22.94 6.64
C GLN A 250 15.25 -21.82 6.35
N ASN A 251 16.54 -22.15 6.26
CA ASN A 251 17.65 -21.21 6.06
C ASN A 251 17.73 -20.13 7.15
N ASN A 252 17.49 -20.52 8.41
CA ASN A 252 17.65 -19.61 9.55
C ASN A 252 19.08 -19.05 9.57
N HIS A 253 19.23 -17.72 9.72
CA HIS A 253 20.53 -17.05 9.75
C HIS A 253 21.46 -17.53 10.88
N LEU A 254 20.93 -18.19 11.90
CA LEU A 254 21.66 -18.80 13.02
C LEU A 254 21.92 -20.31 12.81
N SER A 255 21.78 -20.81 11.58
CA SER A 255 22.09 -22.20 11.22
C SER A 255 23.47 -22.70 11.72
N PRO A 256 24.57 -21.90 11.70
CA PRO A 256 25.85 -22.33 12.26
C PRO A 256 25.77 -22.66 13.76
N GLN A 257 25.06 -21.85 14.53
CA GLN A 257 24.84 -22.04 15.97
C GLN A 257 23.92 -23.23 16.23
N ILE A 258 22.87 -23.39 15.42
CA ILE A 258 21.93 -24.51 15.50
C ILE A 258 22.67 -25.83 15.25
N ASN A 259 23.42 -25.94 14.16
CA ASN A 259 24.22 -27.13 13.84
C ASN A 259 25.21 -27.47 14.96
N LYS A 260 25.87 -26.47 15.54
CA LYS A 260 26.77 -26.69 16.68
C LYS A 260 26.04 -27.26 17.89
N GLY A 261 24.85 -26.75 18.22
CA GLY A 261 24.05 -27.25 19.33
C GLY A 261 23.50 -28.66 19.09
N MET A 262 23.04 -28.95 17.87
CA MET A 262 22.59 -30.29 17.47
C MET A 262 23.72 -31.32 17.56
N ASN A 263 24.89 -31.01 17.00
CA ASN A 263 26.06 -31.90 17.07
C ASN A 263 26.46 -32.19 18.52
N TYR A 264 26.48 -31.14 19.36
CA TYR A 264 26.79 -31.31 20.78
C TYR A 264 25.78 -32.24 21.49
N LEU A 265 24.48 -32.07 21.24
CA LEU A 265 23.45 -32.93 21.82
C LEU A 265 23.62 -34.39 21.37
N GLN A 266 23.79 -34.61 20.07
CA GLN A 266 23.96 -35.93 19.49
C GLN A 266 25.21 -36.64 20.02
N ASP A 267 26.35 -35.94 20.06
CA ASP A 267 27.61 -36.49 20.59
C ASP A 267 27.47 -36.88 22.07
N THR A 268 26.75 -36.07 22.85
CA THR A 268 26.57 -36.33 24.27
C THR A 268 25.61 -37.51 24.51
N LEU A 269 24.56 -37.66 23.70
CA LEU A 269 23.65 -38.80 23.75
C LEU A 269 24.35 -40.11 23.35
N ASN A 270 25.11 -40.10 22.26
CA ASN A 270 25.87 -41.28 21.81
C ASN A 270 26.87 -41.75 22.88
N ARG A 271 27.49 -40.80 23.59
CA ARG A 271 28.36 -41.10 24.73
C ARG A 271 27.58 -41.73 25.89
N LEU A 272 26.45 -41.15 26.27
CA LEU A 272 25.59 -41.66 27.33
C LEU A 272 25.14 -43.10 27.04
N GLU A 273 24.71 -43.37 25.80
CA GLU A 273 24.31 -44.70 25.33
C GLU A 273 25.47 -45.70 25.37
N THR A 274 26.65 -45.30 24.93
CA THR A 274 27.86 -46.15 24.96
C THR A 274 28.25 -46.53 26.39
N ASP A 275 28.21 -45.57 27.32
CA ASP A 275 28.53 -45.81 28.72
C ASP A 275 27.46 -46.67 29.41
N ALA A 276 26.18 -46.46 29.09
CA ALA A 276 25.08 -47.28 29.57
C ALA A 276 25.21 -48.74 29.11
N ASN A 277 25.51 -48.98 27.83
CA ASN A 277 25.72 -50.32 27.28
C ASN A 277 26.93 -51.02 27.93
N ARG A 278 28.04 -50.30 28.13
CA ARG A 278 29.21 -50.84 28.84
C ARG A 278 28.88 -51.24 30.27
N HIS A 279 28.08 -50.42 30.95
CA HIS A 279 27.62 -50.72 32.30
C HIS A 279 26.72 -51.96 32.33
N LYS A 280 25.79 -52.09 31.39
CA LYS A 280 24.96 -53.28 31.21
C LYS A 280 25.78 -54.55 31.05
N HIS A 281 26.81 -54.54 30.20
CA HIS A 281 27.69 -55.69 30.01
C HIS A 281 28.38 -56.13 31.31
N ARG A 282 28.89 -55.18 32.11
CA ARG A 282 29.51 -55.47 33.42
C ARG A 282 28.56 -56.00 34.48
N LEU A 283 27.24 -55.86 34.29
CA LEU A 283 26.22 -56.39 35.20
C LEU A 283 25.77 -57.81 34.87
N VAL A 284 26.11 -58.29 33.68
CA VAL A 284 25.73 -59.62 33.18
C VAL A 284 26.91 -60.61 33.28
N GLU A 285 28.15 -60.11 33.40
CA GLU A 285 29.37 -60.87 33.76
C GLU A 285 29.44 -61.16 35.27
#